data_AF-A0A349FVX5-F1
#
_entry.id   AF-A0A349FVX5-F1
#
_cell.length_a   1.000
_cell.length_b   1.000
_cell.length_c   1.000
_cell.angle_alpha   90.00
_cell.angle_beta   90.00
_cell.angle_gamma   90.00
#
_symmetry.space_group_name_H-M   'P 1'
#
loop_
_entity.id
_entity.type
_entity.pdbx_description
1 polymer ?
#
loop_
_entity_poly.entity_id
_entity_poly.type
_entity_poly.pdbx_seq_one_letter_code
_entity_poly.pdbx_strand_id
1 'polypeptide(L)' 'MDLFWSKVMPASIVNYSWSKDFSPGMSLKKWQDGIKTKVQAMDDDEFDLFLAGVVMAASRAQMMGVTLTEKIEYFRALRS' A
#
# COMPACT_ATOMS: atom_id res chain seq x y z
N MET A 1 -3.66 13.41 5.38
CA MET A 1 -3.11 12.25 4.65
C MET A 1 -3.47 12.42 3.19
N ASP A 2 -2.62 11.98 2.26
CA ASP A 2 -2.94 12.10 0.82
C ASP A 2 -4.02 11.08 0.38
N LEU A 3 -4.48 11.20 -0.88
CA LEU A 3 -5.48 10.30 -1.47
C LEU A 3 -5.02 8.83 -1.44
N PHE A 4 -3.71 8.61 -1.57
CA PHE A 4 -3.15 7.28 -1.62
C PHE A 4 -3.37 6.55 -0.30
N TRP A 5 -2.91 7.15 0.80
CA TRP A 5 -3.00 6.54 2.12
C TRP A 5 -4.41 6.52 2.70
N SER A 6 -5.26 7.47 2.32
CA SER A 6 -6.64 7.55 2.82
C SER A 6 -7.64 6.64 2.08
N LYS A 7 -7.37 6.26 0.82
CA LYS A 7 -8.32 5.52 -0.01
C LYS A 7 -7.71 4.35 -0.77
N VAL A 8 -6.57 4.56 -1.45
CA VAL A 8 -5.94 3.51 -2.28
C VAL A 8 -5.39 2.39 -1.42
N MET A 9 -4.61 2.71 -0.38
CA MET A 9 -3.99 1.73 0.49
C MET A 9 -5.00 0.87 1.27
N PRO A 10 -6.04 1.44 1.93
CA PRO A 10 -7.07 0.62 2.55
C PRO A 10 -7.75 -0.34 1.57
N ALA A 11 -7.99 0.10 0.34
CA ALA A 11 -8.62 -0.72 -0.69
C ALA A 11 -7.69 -1.81 -1.24
N SER A 12 -6.38 -1.56 -1.33
CA SER A 12 -5.41 -2.56 -1.81
C SER A 12 -5.17 -3.68 -0.81
N ILE A 13 -5.35 -3.42 0.48
CA ILE A 13 -5.07 -4.39 1.54
C ILE A 13 -6.32 -5.12 2.05
N VAL A 14 -7.53 -4.80 1.60
CA VAL A 14 -8.79 -5.27 2.21
C VAL A 14 -8.90 -6.80 2.31
N ASN A 15 -8.25 -7.53 1.40
CA ASN A 15 -8.27 -9.00 1.38
C ASN A 15 -7.19 -9.64 2.27
N TYR A 16 -6.27 -8.87 2.84
CA TYR A 16 -5.28 -9.37 3.78
C TYR A 16 -5.89 -9.49 5.17
N SER A 17 -5.56 -10.58 5.87
CA SER A 17 -6.07 -10.88 7.23
C SER A 17 -5.73 -9.78 8.24
N TRP A 18 -4.59 -9.11 8.05
CA TRP A 18 -4.08 -8.02 8.88
C TRP A 18 -4.63 -6.64 8.51
N SER A 19 -5.49 -6.51 7.50
CA SER A 19 -6.05 -5.20 7.08
C SER A 19 -6.76 -4.44 8.19
N LYS A 20 -7.32 -5.17 9.17
CA LYS A 20 -7.98 -4.62 10.35
C LYS A 20 -7.05 -3.87 11.29
N ASP A 21 -5.74 -4.11 11.19
CA ASP A 21 -4.70 -3.37 11.92
C ASP A 21 -4.64 -1.91 11.45
N PHE A 22 -5.32 -1.58 10.35
CA PHE A 22 -5.30 -0.28 9.70
C PHE A 22 -6.67 0.43 9.75
N SER A 23 -6.67 1.73 10.05
CA SER A 23 -7.88 2.53 10.22
C SER A 23 -7.73 3.92 9.59
N PRO A 24 -8.84 4.54 9.13
CA PRO A 24 -8.81 5.87 8.52
C PRO A 24 -8.33 7.00 9.45
N GLY A 25 -8.42 6.80 10.77
CA GLY A 25 -8.03 7.78 11.79
C GLY A 25 -6.55 7.71 12.20
N MET A 26 -5.78 6.75 11.69
CA MET A 26 -4.35 6.65 12.02
C MET A 26 -3.52 7.76 11.40
N SER A 27 -2.34 8.02 11.96
CA SER A 27 -1.38 8.94 11.35
C SER A 27 -0.66 8.28 10.17
N LEU A 28 -0.17 9.09 9.24
CA LEU A 28 0.62 8.62 8.10
C LEU A 28 1.83 7.76 8.55
N LYS A 29 2.50 8.20 9.61
CA LYS A 29 3.64 7.48 10.18
C LYS A 29 3.27 6.06 10.63
N LYS A 30 2.16 5.92 11.38
CA LYS A 30 1.69 4.60 11.83
C LYS A 30 1.35 3.68 10.66
N TRP A 31 0.75 4.24 9.61
CA TRP A 31 0.48 3.53 8.36
C TRP A 31 1.75 3.03 7.69
N GLN A 32 2.74 3.89 7.51
CA GLN A 32 4.02 3.55 6.88
C GLN A 32 4.79 2.51 7.69
N ASP A 33 4.90 2.68 9.01
CA ASP A 33 5.59 1.75 9.90
C ASP A 33 4.91 0.37 9.89
N GLY A 34 3.58 0.33 9.99
CA GLY A 34 2.83 -0.92 9.97
C GLY A 34 2.94 -1.65 8.63
N ILE A 35 2.75 -0.94 7.51
CA ILE A 35 2.85 -1.55 6.17
C ILE A 35 4.26 -2.03 5.88
N LYS A 36 5.29 -1.30 6.32
CA LYS A 36 6.68 -1.74 6.18
C LYS A 36 6.88 -3.14 6.77
N THR A 37 6.43 -3.37 8.00
CA THR A 37 6.56 -4.69 8.64
C THR A 37 5.83 -5.79 7.86
N LYS A 38 4.66 -5.50 7.30
CA LYS A 38 3.91 -6.49 6.49
C LYS A 38 4.62 -6.77 5.16
N VAL A 39 5.01 -5.72 4.43
CA VAL A 39 5.71 -5.83 3.13
C VAL A 39 7.03 -6.58 3.25
N GLN A 40 7.80 -6.36 4.31
CA GLN A 40 9.07 -7.05 4.55
C GLN A 40 8.91 -8.53 4.94
N ALA A 41 7.73 -8.94 5.41
CA ALA A 41 7.46 -10.31 5.82
C ALA A 41 6.84 -11.18 4.71
N MET A 42 6.36 -10.55 3.63
CA MET A 42 5.84 -11.24 2.45
C MET A 42 6.98 -12.00 1.74
N ASP A 43 6.65 -12.98 0.90
CA ASP A 43 7.56 -13.52 -0.12
C ASP A 43 7.44 -12.73 -1.44
N ASP A 44 8.24 -13.07 -2.44
CA ASP A 44 8.29 -12.30 -3.70
C ASP A 44 6.97 -12.38 -4.50
N ASP A 45 6.35 -13.56 -4.55
CA ASP A 45 5.07 -13.77 -5.23
C ASP A 45 3.93 -12.99 -4.54
N GLU A 46 3.89 -13.01 -3.20
CA GLU A 46 2.91 -12.26 -2.41
C GLU A 46 3.09 -10.75 -2.58
N PHE A 47 4.34 -10.29 -2.70
CA PHE A 47 4.64 -8.87 -2.92
C PHE A 47 4.24 -8.38 -4.30
N ASP A 48 4.45 -9.19 -5.34
CA ASP A 48 3.99 -8.85 -6.68
C ASP A 48 2.46 -8.77 -6.75
N LEU A 49 1.76 -9.69 -6.07
CA LEU A 49 0.31 -9.63 -5.92
C LEU A 49 -0.15 -8.39 -5.13
N PHE A 50 0.56 -8.03 -4.06
CA PHE A 50 0.32 -6.80 -3.29
C PHE A 50 0.44 -5.55 -4.17
N LEU A 51 1.54 -5.43 -4.93
CA LEU A 51 1.78 -4.30 -5.83
C LEU A 51 0.72 -4.23 -6.94
N ALA A 52 0.32 -5.37 -7.51
CA ALA A 52 -0.78 -5.42 -8.47
C ALA A 52 -2.09 -4.90 -7.85
N GLY A 53 -2.38 -5.27 -6.60
CA GLY A 53 -3.51 -4.75 -5.83
C GLY A 53 -3.46 -3.22 -5.67
N VAL A 54 -2.29 -2.67 -5.33
CA VAL A 54 -2.06 -1.23 -5.22
C VAL A 54 -2.32 -0.52 -6.55
N VAL A 55 -1.79 -1.04 -7.66
CA VAL A 55 -1.98 -0.48 -9.01
C VAL A 55 -3.45 -0.49 -9.40
N MET A 56 -4.16 -1.60 -9.18
CA MET A 56 -5.59 -1.70 -9.49
C MET A 56 -6.44 -0.73 -8.65
N ALA A 57 -6.12 -0.59 -7.36
CA ALA A 57 -6.82 0.35 -6.47
C ALA A 57 -6.54 1.81 -6.87
N ALA A 58 -5.30 2.13 -7.22
CA ALA A 58 -4.89 3.46 -7.68
C ALA A 58 -5.59 3.84 -8.98
N SER A 59 -5.65 2.91 -9.94
CA SER A 59 -6.36 3.10 -11.21
C SER A 59 -7.85 3.41 -11.00
N ARG A 60 -8.54 2.67 -10.13
CA ARG A 60 -9.93 2.96 -9.75
C ARG A 60 -10.11 4.33 -9.09
N ALA A 61 -9.09 4.81 -8.38
CA ALA A 61 -9.07 6.14 -7.78
C ALA A 61 -8.56 7.24 -8.72
N GLN A 62 -8.30 6.91 -10.00
CA GLN A 62 -7.72 7.82 -11.00
C GLN A 62 -6.36 8.40 -10.58
N MET A 63 -5.62 7.69 -9.73
CA MET A 63 -4.24 8.03 -9.37
C MET A 63 -3.29 7.32 -10.32
N MET A 64 -2.60 8.08 -11.18
CA MET A 64 -1.75 7.58 -12.24
C MET A 64 -0.50 8.44 -12.44
N GLY A 65 0.42 7.98 -13.29
CA GLY A 65 1.64 8.73 -13.64
C GLY A 65 2.63 8.80 -12.48
N VAL A 66 3.35 9.92 -12.40
CA VAL A 66 4.46 10.13 -11.45
C VAL A 66 4.06 9.82 -10.01
N THR A 67 2.88 10.26 -9.57
CA THR A 67 2.41 10.06 -8.20
C THR A 67 2.23 8.57 -7.85
N LEU A 68 1.75 7.75 -8.79
CA LEU A 68 1.65 6.30 -8.54
C LEU A 68 3.04 5.66 -8.56
N THR A 69 3.88 6.04 -9.52
CA THR A 69 5.25 5.54 -9.62
C THR A 69 6.03 5.77 -8.33
N GLU A 70 5.97 6.96 -7.73
CA GLU A 70 6.62 7.26 -6.45
C GLU A 70 6.17 6.33 -5.32
N LYS A 71 4.88 5.95 -5.27
CA LYS A 71 4.38 5.02 -4.25
C LYS A 71 4.83 3.58 -4.50
N ILE A 72 4.89 3.15 -5.76
CA ILE A 72 5.42 1.83 -6.12
C ILE A 72 6.89 1.73 -5.75
N GLU A 73 7.69 2.73 -6.11
CA GLU A 73 9.12 2.79 -5.77
C GLU A 73 9.34 2.80 -4.27
N TYR A 74 8.48 3.51 -3.52
CA TYR A 74 8.50 3.45 -2.06
C TYR A 74 8.38 2.01 -1.54
N PHE A 75 7.43 1.20 -2.03
CA PHE A 75 7.31 -0.19 -1.57
C PHE A 75 8.45 -1.09 -2.04
N ARG A 76 8.96 -0.90 -3.27
CA ARG A 76 10.12 -1.63 -3.77
C ARG A 76 11.36 -1.37 -2.89
N ALA A 77 11.57 -0.12 -2.49
CA ALA A 77 12.66 0.27 -1.61
C ALA A 77 12.55 -0.29 -0.17
N LEU A 78 11.38 -0.75 0.27
CA LEU A 78 11.22 -1.42 1.56
C LEU A 78 11.69 -2.88 1.54
N ARG A 79 11.79 -3.47 0.34
CA ARG A 79 12.15 -4.87 0.08
C ARG A 79 13.60 -5.08 -0.31
N SER A 80 14.24 -4.07 -0.91
CA SER A 80 15.69 -4.01 -1.14
C SER A 80 16.47 -3.88 0.16
#